data_AF-A0A017T166-F1
#
_entry.id   AF-A0A017T166-F1
#
_cell.length_a   1.000
_cell.length_b   1.000
_cell.length_c   1.000
_cell.angle_alpha   90.00
_cell.angle_beta   90.00
_cell.angle_gamma   90.00
#
_symmetry.space_group_name_H-M   'P 1'
#
loop_
_entity.id
_entity.type
_entity.pdbx_description
1 polymer ?
#
loop_
_entity_poly.entity_id
_entity_poly.type
_entity_poly.pdbx_seq_one_letter_code
_entity_poly.pdbx_strand_id
1 'polypeptide(L)'
;MPRPLAIVLNTAARDQSAAGLKLRLSEQLHAVGLDADLVCVEPGDDVDAAARRAVDAGYPVLVAAGGDGTISSVAGAVVGTGVTLGVLPFGTINHFAKSVGIPWKLEDAVKALATGHTVQVDAGEVNGRLFVNNSTFGIHPSIIRYRDELRATRGMNKWVAYAMATAALVPNHALTAVRMITASGERWLRTPFVFVGNNDYLLGDLDLGGRPAPGHGELGVSVVTTEDRLAMVRLLGAAAMRQLHLARDIEHARTPEMVAEIEADRILIALDGEVREFSTPLHYRALPGALRVITPPTVGARATPMRPTPTREPLVMVGG
;
A
#
# COMPACT_ATOMS: atom_id res chain seq x y z
N MET A 1 -29.07 -12.11 -17.18
CA MET A 1 -27.94 -12.99 -16.81
C MET A 1 -27.16 -12.27 -15.72
N PRO A 2 -26.62 -12.94 -14.69
CA PRO A 2 -25.77 -12.27 -13.72
C PRO A 2 -24.55 -11.72 -14.47
N ARG A 3 -24.31 -10.41 -14.35
CA ARG A 3 -23.13 -9.77 -14.92
C ARG A 3 -21.91 -10.18 -14.10
N PRO A 4 -20.83 -10.67 -14.73
CA PRO A 4 -19.70 -11.23 -13.98
C PRO A 4 -18.81 -10.15 -13.33
N LEU A 5 -18.96 -8.88 -13.69
CA LEU A 5 -17.97 -7.84 -13.38
C LEU A 5 -18.64 -6.55 -12.92
N ALA A 6 -18.19 -6.00 -11.80
CA ALA A 6 -18.45 -4.62 -11.40
C ALA A 6 -17.13 -3.84 -11.34
N ILE A 7 -17.18 -2.54 -11.66
CA ILE A 7 -16.03 -1.64 -11.63
C ILE A 7 -16.34 -0.47 -10.72
N VAL A 8 -15.58 -0.34 -9.63
CA VAL A 8 -15.58 0.85 -8.78
C VAL A 8 -14.68 1.90 -9.45
N LEU A 9 -15.31 2.85 -10.13
CA LEU A 9 -14.64 3.88 -10.92
C LEU A 9 -14.53 5.18 -10.15
N ASN A 10 -13.31 5.53 -9.75
CA ASN A 10 -13.01 6.84 -9.19
C ASN A 10 -12.88 7.88 -10.30
N THR A 11 -13.89 8.73 -10.43
CA THR A 11 -13.98 9.75 -11.50
C THR A 11 -13.06 10.95 -11.26
N ALA A 12 -12.45 11.05 -10.08
CA ALA A 12 -11.45 12.07 -9.74
C ALA A 12 -10.06 11.77 -10.32
N ALA A 13 -9.85 10.60 -10.93
CA ALA A 13 -8.56 10.18 -11.47
C ALA A 13 -8.26 10.86 -12.83
N ARG A 14 -7.62 12.05 -12.76
CA ARG A 14 -7.04 12.90 -13.84
C ARG A 14 -8.01 13.49 -14.88
N ASP A 15 -7.87 14.82 -15.08
CA ASP A 15 -7.92 15.67 -16.31
C ASP A 15 -8.84 15.31 -17.49
N GLN A 16 -9.80 14.41 -17.32
CA GLN A 16 -10.81 14.08 -18.32
C GLN A 16 -12.17 14.19 -17.69
N SER A 17 -13.16 14.61 -18.48
CA SER A 17 -14.54 14.58 -18.00
C SER A 17 -14.89 13.14 -17.60
N ALA A 18 -15.57 12.99 -16.46
CA ALA A 18 -16.03 11.68 -15.98
C ALA A 18 -16.80 10.92 -17.08
N ALA A 19 -17.54 11.65 -17.94
CA ALA A 19 -18.23 11.11 -19.10
C ALA A 19 -17.26 10.51 -20.15
N GLY A 20 -16.18 11.21 -20.49
CA GLY A 20 -15.19 10.73 -21.45
C GLY A 20 -14.41 9.51 -20.95
N LEU A 21 -14.12 9.43 -19.64
CA LEU A 21 -13.50 8.25 -19.05
C LEU A 21 -14.45 7.03 -19.08
N LYS A 22 -15.71 7.21 -18.71
CA LYS A 22 -16.73 6.15 -18.76
C LYS A 22 -16.88 5.61 -20.19
N LEU A 23 -17.02 6.50 -21.18
CA LEU A 23 -17.20 6.10 -22.57
C LEU A 23 -16.01 5.27 -23.07
N ARG A 24 -14.78 5.77 -22.89
CA ARG A 24 -13.58 5.05 -23.32
C ARG A 24 -13.42 3.71 -22.60
N LEU A 25 -13.71 3.65 -21.30
CA LEU A 25 -13.65 2.40 -20.55
C LEU A 25 -14.67 1.39 -21.09
N SER A 26 -15.91 1.80 -21.33
CA SER A 26 -16.95 0.96 -21.92
C SER A 26 -16.57 0.47 -23.32
N GLU A 27 -16.00 1.32 -24.18
CA GLU A 27 -15.49 0.94 -25.50
C GLU A 27 -14.40 -0.14 -25.40
N GLN A 28 -13.43 0.04 -24.50
CA GLN A 28 -12.34 -0.92 -24.30
C GLN A 28 -12.84 -2.25 -23.74
N LEU A 29 -13.77 -2.23 -22.80
CA LEU A 29 -14.39 -3.44 -22.25
C LEU A 29 -15.16 -4.21 -23.33
N HIS A 30 -15.97 -3.52 -24.14
CA HIS A 30 -16.67 -4.13 -25.26
C HIS A 30 -15.72 -4.71 -26.30
N ALA A 31 -14.60 -4.03 -26.60
CA ALA A 31 -13.60 -4.51 -27.55
C ALA A 31 -12.97 -5.85 -27.15
N VAL A 32 -12.96 -6.19 -25.86
CA VAL A 32 -12.47 -7.48 -25.33
C VAL A 32 -13.60 -8.42 -24.91
N GLY A 33 -14.85 -8.08 -25.21
CA GLY A 33 -16.02 -8.92 -24.92
C GLY A 33 -16.45 -8.95 -23.44
N LEU A 34 -16.09 -7.94 -22.65
CA LEU A 34 -16.52 -7.79 -21.26
C LEU A 34 -17.70 -6.83 -21.16
N ASP A 35 -18.73 -7.22 -20.39
CA ASP A 35 -19.80 -6.34 -19.90
C ASP A 35 -19.59 -6.09 -18.40
N ALA A 36 -19.75 -4.85 -17.95
CA ALA A 36 -19.42 -4.45 -16.59
C ALA A 36 -20.35 -3.36 -16.06
N ASP A 37 -20.77 -3.50 -14.80
CA ASP A 37 -21.50 -2.44 -14.10
C ASP A 37 -20.54 -1.41 -13.49
N LEU A 38 -20.73 -0.14 -13.85
CA LEU A 38 -19.89 0.96 -13.38
C LEU A 38 -20.46 1.57 -12.09
N VAL A 39 -19.82 1.29 -10.96
CA VAL A 39 -20.08 1.95 -9.67
C VAL A 39 -19.18 3.17 -9.58
N CYS A 40 -19.71 4.34 -9.95
CA CYS A 40 -18.93 5.58 -9.95
C CYS A 40 -18.85 6.19 -8.56
N VAL A 41 -17.66 6.64 -8.17
CA VAL A 41 -17.41 7.39 -6.92
C VAL A 41 -16.73 8.71 -7.26
N GLU A 42 -17.22 9.78 -6.65
CA GLU A 42 -16.77 11.17 -6.80
C GLU A 42 -15.93 11.63 -5.59
N PRO A 43 -15.22 12.77 -5.68
CA PRO A 43 -14.53 13.34 -4.54
C PRO A 43 -15.46 13.52 -3.33
N GLY A 44 -15.14 12.89 -2.21
CA GLY A 44 -15.93 12.94 -0.97
C GLY A 44 -16.83 11.72 -0.76
N ASP A 45 -17.02 10.87 -1.77
CA ASP A 45 -17.75 9.62 -1.61
C ASP A 45 -16.95 8.60 -0.78
N ASP A 46 -17.69 7.76 -0.06
CA ASP A 46 -17.14 6.61 0.66
C ASP A 46 -16.93 5.43 -0.31
N VAL A 47 -15.70 5.31 -0.81
CA VAL A 47 -15.27 4.22 -1.69
C VAL A 47 -15.37 2.85 -1.00
N ASP A 48 -15.09 2.78 0.30
CA ASP A 48 -15.19 1.53 1.07
C ASP A 48 -16.64 1.04 1.10
N ALA A 49 -17.60 1.95 1.31
CA ALA A 49 -19.03 1.63 1.28
C ALA A 49 -19.52 1.26 -0.13
N ALA A 50 -19.05 1.94 -1.18
CA ALA A 50 -19.38 1.60 -2.56
C ALA A 50 -18.88 0.19 -2.94
N ALA A 51 -17.65 -0.14 -2.56
CA ALA A 51 -17.06 -1.46 -2.80
C ALA A 51 -17.81 -2.57 -2.04
N ARG A 52 -18.16 -2.36 -0.77
CA ARG A 52 -18.97 -3.31 0.02
C ARG A 52 -20.33 -3.58 -0.61
N ARG A 53 -21.05 -2.53 -1.05
CA ARG A 53 -22.33 -2.70 -1.74
C ARG A 53 -22.21 -3.51 -3.04
N ALA A 54 -21.10 -3.35 -3.76
CA ALA A 54 -20.86 -4.15 -4.95
C ALA A 54 -20.59 -5.63 -4.59
N VAL A 55 -19.83 -5.91 -3.53
CA VAL A 55 -19.66 -7.28 -3.03
C VAL A 55 -21.00 -7.89 -2.63
N ASP A 56 -21.82 -7.17 -1.87
CA ASP A 56 -23.14 -7.62 -1.41
C ASP A 56 -24.13 -7.87 -2.57
N ALA A 57 -23.93 -7.20 -3.71
CA ALA A 57 -24.69 -7.44 -4.93
C ALA A 57 -24.32 -8.75 -5.65
N GLY A 58 -23.31 -9.47 -5.19
CA GLY A 58 -22.97 -10.82 -5.65
C GLY A 58 -22.11 -10.89 -6.92
N TYR A 59 -21.39 -9.80 -7.26
CA TYR A 59 -20.46 -9.85 -8.39
C TYR A 59 -19.28 -10.78 -8.08
N PRO A 60 -18.93 -11.74 -8.97
CA PRO A 60 -17.80 -12.63 -8.74
C PRO A 60 -16.44 -11.94 -8.96
N VAL A 61 -16.42 -10.83 -9.68
CA VAL A 61 -15.23 -10.00 -9.89
C VAL A 61 -15.57 -8.53 -9.62
N LEU A 62 -14.74 -7.88 -8.80
CA LEU A 62 -14.82 -6.45 -8.52
C LEU A 62 -13.51 -5.77 -8.93
N VAL A 63 -13.60 -4.77 -9.78
CA VAL A 63 -12.45 -4.06 -10.36
C VAL A 63 -12.30 -2.70 -9.69
N ALA A 64 -11.11 -2.42 -9.17
CA ALA A 64 -10.74 -1.08 -8.72
C ALA A 64 -10.21 -0.26 -9.90
N ALA A 65 -10.91 0.79 -10.29
CA ALA A 65 -10.47 1.72 -11.34
C ALA A 65 -10.14 3.08 -10.73
N GLY A 66 -8.86 3.28 -10.38
CA GLY A 66 -8.41 4.43 -9.60
C GLY A 66 -6.93 4.37 -9.24
N GLY A 67 -6.54 5.17 -8.24
CA GLY A 67 -5.21 5.09 -7.63
C GLY A 67 -5.13 4.10 -6.46
N ASP A 68 -4.00 4.10 -5.74
CA ASP A 68 -3.74 3.15 -4.64
C ASP A 68 -4.81 3.17 -3.54
N GLY A 69 -5.39 4.32 -3.18
CA GLY A 69 -6.48 4.40 -2.21
C GLY A 69 -7.74 3.66 -2.66
N THR A 70 -8.18 3.86 -3.92
CA THR A 70 -9.30 3.10 -4.49
C THR A 70 -9.02 1.61 -4.56
N ILE A 71 -7.79 1.23 -4.92
CA ILE A 71 -7.36 -0.17 -4.93
C ILE A 71 -7.42 -0.77 -3.52
N SER A 72 -6.91 -0.05 -2.51
CA SER A 72 -6.94 -0.48 -1.10
C SER A 72 -8.37 -0.65 -0.59
N SER A 73 -9.26 0.31 -0.86
CA SER A 73 -10.68 0.21 -0.49
C SER A 73 -11.37 -1.00 -1.10
N VAL A 74 -11.19 -1.24 -2.40
CA VAL A 74 -11.80 -2.39 -3.07
C VAL A 74 -11.18 -3.70 -2.56
N ALA A 75 -9.86 -3.75 -2.38
CA ALA A 75 -9.17 -4.90 -1.82
C ALA A 75 -9.71 -5.25 -0.42
N GLY A 76 -9.89 -4.24 0.43
CA GLY A 76 -10.48 -4.40 1.77
C GLY A 76 -11.93 -4.87 1.75
N ALA A 77 -12.69 -4.59 0.70
CA ALA A 77 -14.06 -5.09 0.56
C ALA A 77 -14.11 -6.55 0.07
N VAL A 78 -13.16 -7.00 -0.75
CA VAL A 78 -13.16 -8.36 -1.32
C VAL A 78 -12.38 -9.38 -0.49
N VAL A 79 -11.54 -8.94 0.43
CA VAL A 79 -10.76 -9.86 1.27
C VAL A 79 -11.67 -10.83 2.02
N GLY A 80 -11.36 -12.12 1.96
CA GLY A 80 -12.14 -13.16 2.65
C GLY A 80 -13.53 -13.46 2.06
N THR A 81 -13.99 -12.75 1.03
CA THR A 81 -15.33 -12.96 0.44
C THR A 81 -15.31 -13.95 -0.73
N GLY A 82 -14.12 -14.26 -1.26
CA GLY A 82 -13.92 -15.10 -2.42
C GLY A 82 -14.10 -14.38 -3.77
N VAL A 83 -14.56 -13.12 -3.75
CA VAL A 83 -14.62 -12.23 -4.91
C VAL A 83 -13.21 -11.93 -5.41
N THR A 84 -13.03 -11.99 -6.73
CA THR A 84 -11.73 -11.71 -7.35
C THR A 84 -11.55 -10.22 -7.59
N LEU A 85 -10.38 -9.68 -7.23
CA LEU A 85 -9.97 -8.31 -7.48
C LEU A 85 -9.40 -8.13 -8.90
N GLY A 86 -9.98 -7.22 -9.66
CA GLY A 86 -9.33 -6.62 -10.84
C GLY A 86 -8.79 -5.23 -10.53
N VAL A 87 -7.80 -4.76 -11.29
CA VAL A 87 -7.26 -3.40 -11.12
C VAL A 87 -7.09 -2.71 -12.48
N LEU A 88 -7.60 -1.49 -12.58
CA LEU A 88 -7.34 -0.54 -13.66
C LEU A 88 -6.60 0.68 -13.07
N PRO A 89 -5.28 0.79 -13.32
CA PRO A 89 -4.41 1.71 -12.60
C PRO A 89 -4.47 3.15 -13.15
N PHE A 90 -5.42 3.95 -12.68
CA PHE A 90 -5.58 5.36 -13.08
C PHE A 90 -4.80 6.36 -12.20
N GLY A 91 -4.16 5.91 -11.13
CA GLY A 91 -3.32 6.75 -10.28
C GLY A 91 -1.97 7.12 -10.90
N THR A 92 -1.21 7.99 -10.22
CA THR A 92 0.11 8.45 -10.69
C THR A 92 1.24 7.49 -10.31
N ILE A 93 1.06 6.62 -9.32
CA ILE A 93 2.14 5.74 -8.82
C ILE A 93 1.75 4.26 -8.90
N ASN A 94 0.52 3.90 -8.50
CA ASN A 94 -0.07 2.56 -8.62
C ASN A 94 0.88 1.47 -8.13
N HIS A 95 1.34 1.61 -6.89
CA HIS A 95 2.30 0.70 -6.26
C HIS A 95 1.82 -0.75 -6.31
N PHE A 96 0.54 -0.97 -6.00
CA PHE A 96 -0.03 -2.31 -6.01
C PHE A 96 -0.07 -2.89 -7.42
N ALA A 97 -0.58 -2.14 -8.40
CA ALA A 97 -0.66 -2.61 -9.79
C ALA A 97 0.73 -3.00 -10.33
N LYS A 98 1.76 -2.20 -10.02
CA LYS A 98 3.15 -2.53 -10.37
C LYS A 98 3.63 -3.81 -9.71
N SER A 99 3.34 -4.02 -8.43
CA SER A 99 3.85 -5.17 -7.68
C SER A 99 3.27 -6.48 -8.19
N VAL A 100 2.06 -6.47 -8.75
CA VAL A 100 1.42 -7.64 -9.37
C VAL A 100 1.54 -7.67 -10.91
N GLY A 101 2.34 -6.79 -11.50
CA GLY A 101 2.64 -6.78 -12.94
C GLY A 101 1.51 -6.28 -13.83
N ILE A 102 0.52 -5.57 -13.29
CA ILE A 102 -0.60 -5.02 -14.07
C ILE A 102 -0.11 -3.85 -14.95
N PRO A 103 -0.43 -3.84 -16.26
CA PRO A 103 0.03 -2.82 -17.18
C PRO A 103 -0.55 -1.45 -16.85
N TRP A 104 0.21 -0.42 -17.18
CA TRP A 104 -0.20 0.97 -16.99
C TRP A 104 -1.18 1.49 -18.03
N LYS A 105 -1.11 0.96 -19.26
CA LYS A 105 -2.01 1.35 -20.34
C LYS A 105 -3.37 0.73 -20.10
N LEU A 106 -4.43 1.54 -20.24
CA LEU A 106 -5.80 1.09 -19.98
C LEU A 106 -6.17 -0.10 -20.87
N GLU A 107 -5.80 -0.04 -22.14
CA GLU A 107 -6.08 -1.09 -23.14
C GLU A 107 -5.46 -2.43 -22.71
N ASP A 108 -4.20 -2.40 -22.27
CA ASP A 108 -3.48 -3.60 -21.82
C ASP A 108 -4.02 -4.11 -20.48
N ALA A 109 -4.41 -3.23 -19.57
CA ALA A 109 -5.01 -3.60 -18.29
C ALA A 109 -6.41 -4.21 -18.47
N VAL A 110 -7.24 -3.66 -19.36
CA VAL A 110 -8.55 -4.21 -19.72
C VAL A 110 -8.39 -5.57 -20.40
N LYS A 111 -7.41 -5.71 -21.31
CA LYS A 111 -7.08 -7.01 -21.90
C LYS A 111 -6.66 -8.04 -20.84
N ALA A 112 -5.89 -7.61 -19.84
CA ALA A 112 -5.52 -8.49 -18.72
C ALA A 112 -6.73 -8.94 -17.89
N LEU A 113 -7.78 -8.12 -17.75
CA LEU A 113 -9.03 -8.56 -17.11
C LEU A 113 -9.72 -9.69 -17.88
N ALA A 114 -9.66 -9.66 -19.21
CA ALA A 114 -10.31 -10.66 -20.06
C ALA A 114 -9.49 -11.96 -20.23
N THR A 115 -8.17 -11.85 -20.37
CA THR A 115 -7.30 -12.99 -20.72
C THR A 115 -6.33 -13.39 -19.61
N GLY A 116 -6.34 -12.68 -18.49
CA GLY A 116 -5.44 -12.91 -17.37
C GLY A 116 -5.73 -14.19 -16.60
N HIS A 117 -4.92 -14.43 -15.58
CA HIS A 117 -5.11 -15.52 -14.65
C HIS A 117 -5.26 -14.96 -13.23
N THR A 118 -5.93 -15.72 -12.38
CA THR A 118 -6.08 -15.35 -10.97
C THR A 118 -4.90 -15.88 -10.17
N VAL A 119 -4.23 -15.00 -9.43
CA VAL A 119 -3.17 -15.36 -8.49
C VAL A 119 -3.58 -14.98 -7.07
N GLN A 120 -2.99 -15.66 -6.09
CA GLN A 120 -3.13 -15.28 -4.69
C GLN A 120 -2.07 -14.25 -4.31
N VAL A 121 -2.50 -13.21 -3.62
CA VAL A 121 -1.68 -12.09 -3.16
C VAL A 121 -1.87 -11.95 -1.66
N ASP A 122 -0.76 -11.77 -0.96
CA ASP A 122 -0.75 -11.56 0.49
C ASP A 122 -1.25 -10.14 0.77
N ALA A 123 -1.81 -9.93 1.95
CA ALA A 123 -2.16 -8.62 2.46
C ALA A 123 -1.69 -8.45 3.89
N GLY A 124 -1.55 -7.21 4.34
CA GLY A 124 -1.39 -6.92 5.75
C GLY A 124 -2.71 -6.47 6.37
N GLU A 125 -2.83 -6.63 7.68
CA GLU A 125 -3.95 -6.09 8.43
C GLU A 125 -3.45 -5.41 9.71
N VAL A 126 -4.10 -4.31 10.09
CA VAL A 126 -3.99 -3.72 11.41
C VAL A 126 -5.38 -3.47 12.00
N ASN A 127 -5.64 -4.01 13.19
CA ASN A 127 -6.92 -3.85 13.91
C ASN A 127 -8.15 -4.12 13.00
N GLY A 128 -8.13 -5.18 12.20
CA GLY A 128 -9.22 -5.54 11.29
C GLY A 128 -9.27 -4.74 9.99
N ARG A 129 -8.33 -3.82 9.73
CA ARG A 129 -8.25 -3.04 8.49
C ARG A 129 -7.10 -3.51 7.62
N LEU A 130 -7.42 -3.81 6.38
CA LEU A 130 -6.47 -4.26 5.36
C LEU A 130 -5.53 -3.11 4.92
N PHE A 131 -4.30 -3.45 4.60
CA PHE A 131 -3.43 -2.67 3.72
C PHE A 131 -2.73 -3.60 2.72
N VAL A 132 -2.56 -3.12 1.48
CA VAL A 132 -1.99 -3.93 0.39
C VAL A 132 -0.53 -3.61 0.11
N ASN A 133 -0.04 -2.45 0.50
CA ASN A 133 1.37 -2.06 0.37
C ASN A 133 2.01 -1.85 1.74
N ASN A 134 1.51 -0.90 2.53
CA ASN A 134 2.11 -0.57 3.82
C ASN A 134 1.17 0.12 4.81
N SER A 135 1.55 0.00 6.08
CA SER A 135 1.07 0.78 7.20
C SER A 135 2.24 1.54 7.81
N THR A 136 2.02 2.79 8.20
CA THR A 136 3.05 3.62 8.84
C THR A 136 2.48 4.45 9.97
N PHE A 137 3.24 4.61 11.04
CA PHE A 137 2.91 5.50 12.16
C PHE A 137 4.14 6.25 12.67
N GLY A 138 3.92 7.25 13.53
CA GLY A 138 4.92 8.25 13.90
C GLY A 138 4.74 9.54 13.09
N ILE A 139 5.82 10.11 12.55
CA ILE A 139 5.76 11.40 11.83
C ILE A 139 5.08 11.33 10.46
N HIS A 140 5.13 10.19 9.77
CA HIS A 140 4.69 10.10 8.37
C HIS A 140 3.20 10.41 8.12
N PRO A 141 2.24 9.95 8.93
CA PRO A 141 0.84 10.36 8.81
C PRO A 141 0.63 11.88 8.89
N SER A 142 1.40 12.57 9.75
CA SER A 142 1.36 14.04 9.84
C SER A 142 1.91 14.72 8.57
N ILE A 143 2.96 14.16 7.96
CA ILE A 143 3.49 14.61 6.66
C ILE A 143 2.43 14.46 5.57
N ILE A 144 1.72 13.33 5.52
CA ILE A 144 0.65 13.12 4.53
C ILE A 144 -0.47 14.13 4.71
N ARG A 145 -0.98 14.33 5.92
CA ARG A 145 -2.05 15.30 6.21
C ARG A 145 -1.65 16.72 5.79
N TYR A 146 -0.45 17.16 6.20
CA TYR A 146 0.00 18.51 5.87
C TYR A 146 0.28 18.67 4.37
N ARG A 147 0.79 17.63 3.69
CA ARG A 147 0.90 17.61 2.23
C ARG A 147 -0.45 17.77 1.55
N ASP A 148 -1.49 17.07 2.00
CA ASP A 148 -2.81 17.16 1.38
C ASP A 148 -3.48 18.51 1.66
N GLU A 149 -3.27 19.10 2.84
CA GLU A 149 -3.66 20.48 3.14
C GLU A 149 -2.99 21.50 2.22
N LEU A 150 -1.68 21.40 1.99
CA LEU A 150 -0.95 22.28 1.06
C LEU A 150 -1.48 22.15 -0.37
N ARG A 151 -1.89 20.95 -0.79
CA ARG A 151 -2.50 20.76 -2.11
C ARG A 151 -3.89 21.38 -2.20
N ALA A 152 -4.71 21.20 -1.18
CA ALA A 152 -6.07 21.75 -1.13
C ALA A 152 -6.07 23.28 -1.08
N THR A 153 -5.17 23.87 -0.29
CA THR A 153 -5.13 25.32 -0.05
C THR A 153 -4.31 26.08 -1.10
N ARG A 154 -3.27 25.47 -1.67
CA ARG A 154 -2.33 26.17 -2.58
C ARG A 154 -2.28 25.59 -4.00
N GLY A 155 -3.10 24.58 -4.33
CA GLY A 155 -3.12 23.95 -5.65
C GLY A 155 -1.80 23.28 -6.05
N MET A 156 -0.97 22.92 -5.07
CA MET A 156 0.41 22.54 -5.30
C MET A 156 0.54 21.13 -5.90
N ASN A 157 1.60 20.90 -6.67
CA ASN A 157 1.98 19.56 -7.13
C ASN A 157 2.23 18.63 -5.93
N LYS A 158 1.78 17.37 -6.02
CA LYS A 158 1.92 16.34 -4.97
C LYS A 158 3.35 16.21 -4.43
N TRP A 159 4.36 16.18 -5.29
CA TRP A 159 5.75 15.99 -4.90
C TRP A 159 6.34 17.22 -4.20
N VAL A 160 5.98 18.42 -4.67
CA VAL A 160 6.42 19.67 -4.05
C VAL A 160 5.78 19.83 -2.67
N ALA A 161 4.47 19.59 -2.57
CA ALA A 161 3.76 19.61 -1.29
C ALA A 161 4.31 18.58 -0.30
N TYR A 162 4.67 17.38 -0.78
CA TYR A 162 5.29 16.35 0.04
C TYR A 162 6.68 16.76 0.56
N ALA A 163 7.52 17.32 -0.31
CA ALA A 163 8.84 17.82 0.07
C ALA A 163 8.73 18.95 1.10
N MET A 164 7.82 19.91 0.90
CA MET A 164 7.57 21.00 1.85
C MET A 164 7.06 20.49 3.20
N ALA A 165 6.11 19.56 3.20
CA ALA A 165 5.58 18.99 4.43
C ALA A 165 6.66 18.23 5.22
N THR A 166 7.49 17.48 4.52
CA THR A 166 8.63 16.76 5.11
C THR A 166 9.63 17.74 5.72
N ALA A 167 10.05 18.77 4.97
CA ALA A 167 10.98 19.79 5.44
C ALA A 167 10.46 20.59 6.66
N ALA A 168 9.14 20.81 6.74
CA ALA A 168 8.53 21.53 7.85
C ALA A 168 8.45 20.69 9.14
N LEU A 169 8.14 19.39 9.03
CA LEU A 169 7.81 18.56 10.20
C LEU A 169 9.01 17.78 10.75
N VAL A 170 9.92 17.34 9.89
CA VAL A 170 11.04 16.47 10.28
C VAL A 170 11.99 17.12 11.31
N PRO A 171 12.37 18.40 11.19
CA PRO A 171 13.27 19.02 12.17
C PRO A 171 12.71 19.05 13.60
N ASN A 172 11.39 18.98 13.77
CA ASN A 172 10.69 19.06 15.06
C ASN A 172 9.81 17.83 15.33
N HIS A 173 10.18 16.68 14.79
CA HIS A 173 9.41 15.46 14.95
C HIS A 173 9.34 15.02 16.43
N ALA A 174 8.20 14.45 16.82
CA ALA A 174 8.05 13.77 18.10
C ALA A 174 8.48 12.31 17.98
N LEU A 175 9.08 11.78 19.04
CA LEU A 175 9.36 10.36 19.16
C LEU A 175 8.14 9.66 19.77
N THR A 176 7.72 8.58 19.15
CA THR A 176 6.65 7.70 19.65
C THR A 176 7.29 6.63 20.52
N ALA A 177 6.92 6.57 21.80
CA ALA A 177 7.25 5.44 22.67
C ALA A 177 6.36 4.26 22.28
N VAL A 178 6.99 3.15 21.91
CA VAL A 178 6.30 1.94 21.48
C VAL A 178 6.94 0.71 22.12
N ARG A 179 6.10 -0.18 22.64
CA ARG A 179 6.49 -1.56 22.94
C ARG A 179 6.08 -2.43 21.77
N MET A 180 7.05 -2.99 21.07
CA MET A 180 6.80 -3.95 19.99
C MET A 180 6.92 -5.36 20.54
N ILE A 181 5.85 -6.13 20.39
CA ILE A 181 5.70 -7.50 20.83
C ILE A 181 5.56 -8.37 19.58
N THR A 182 6.44 -9.36 19.44
CA THR A 182 6.45 -10.33 18.33
C THR A 182 6.78 -11.72 18.86
N ALA A 183 6.74 -12.74 18.00
CA ALA A 183 7.14 -14.10 18.39
C ALA A 183 8.62 -14.21 18.82
N SER A 184 9.49 -13.31 18.35
CA SER A 184 10.91 -13.29 18.74
C SER A 184 11.17 -12.58 20.07
N GLY A 185 10.15 -11.96 20.66
CA GLY A 185 10.22 -11.28 21.94
C GLY A 185 9.63 -9.88 21.92
N GLU A 186 9.92 -9.14 22.98
CA GLU A 186 9.38 -7.81 23.24
C GLU A 186 10.50 -6.80 23.37
N ARG A 187 10.25 -5.58 22.88
CA ARG A 187 11.19 -4.47 23.02
C ARG A 187 10.48 -3.14 23.18
N TRP A 188 11.02 -2.31 24.07
CA TRP A 188 10.64 -0.91 24.19
C TRP A 188 11.60 -0.05 23.38
N LEU A 189 11.06 0.91 22.64
CA LEU A 189 11.84 1.88 21.88
C LEU A 189 11.09 3.19 21.70
N ARG A 190 11.86 4.25 21.48
CA ARG A 190 11.34 5.55 21.05
C ARG A 190 11.73 5.74 19.61
N THR A 191 10.75 5.92 18.74
CA THR A 191 10.99 6.00 17.31
C THR A 191 10.23 7.14 16.67
N PRO A 192 10.85 7.88 15.75
CA PRO A 192 10.16 8.88 14.95
C PRO A 192 9.18 8.27 13.95
N PHE A 193 9.40 7.02 13.53
CA PHE A 193 8.72 6.42 12.41
C PHE A 193 8.86 4.90 12.39
N VAL A 194 7.73 4.21 12.22
CA VAL A 194 7.66 2.78 11.94
C VAL A 194 6.98 2.57 10.60
N PHE A 195 7.55 1.67 9.80
CA PHE A 195 7.00 1.19 8.55
C PHE A 195 6.73 -0.31 8.63
N VAL A 196 5.50 -0.70 8.32
CA VAL A 196 5.08 -2.10 8.24
C VAL A 196 4.65 -2.36 6.79
N GLY A 197 5.46 -3.10 6.04
CA GLY A 197 5.22 -3.48 4.67
C GLY A 197 4.48 -4.81 4.56
N ASN A 198 3.58 -4.91 3.59
CA ASN A 198 3.04 -6.17 3.11
C ASN A 198 4.10 -6.79 2.17
N ASN A 199 4.98 -7.65 2.72
CA ASN A 199 6.25 -8.17 2.19
C ASN A 199 7.51 -7.38 2.61
N ASP A 200 8.67 -7.98 2.36
CA ASP A 200 10.01 -7.43 2.63
C ASP A 200 10.27 -6.22 1.72
N TYR A 201 9.85 -5.06 2.20
CA TYR A 201 10.26 -3.76 1.66
C TYR A 201 11.42 -3.26 2.51
N LEU A 202 12.63 -3.28 1.94
CA LEU A 202 13.72 -2.51 2.51
C LEU A 202 13.43 -1.02 2.30
N LEU A 203 13.55 -0.22 3.36
CA LEU A 203 13.43 1.23 3.31
C LEU A 203 14.57 1.78 2.42
N GLY A 204 14.36 1.87 1.10
CA GLY A 204 15.42 2.13 0.12
C GLY A 204 15.17 1.47 -1.23
N ASP A 205 14.49 0.33 -1.24
CA ASP A 205 14.07 -0.38 -2.44
C ASP A 205 12.72 0.17 -2.95
N LEU A 206 12.70 1.48 -3.20
CA LEU A 206 11.70 2.12 -4.07
C LEU A 206 11.82 1.65 -5.55
N ASP A 207 12.49 0.52 -5.78
CA ASP A 207 12.82 -0.04 -7.09
C ASP A 207 11.77 -1.07 -7.53
N LEU A 208 10.84 -0.54 -8.31
CA LEU A 208 10.42 -1.04 -9.62
C LEU A 208 10.44 -2.56 -9.86
N GLY A 209 9.28 -3.19 -9.66
CA GLY A 209 8.83 -4.28 -10.53
C GLY A 209 9.54 -5.61 -10.33
N GLY A 210 9.26 -6.24 -9.20
CA GLY A 210 9.63 -7.63 -8.96
C GLY A 210 9.18 -8.00 -7.57
N ARG A 211 7.98 -8.56 -7.45
CA ARG A 211 7.57 -9.17 -6.18
C ARG A 211 8.62 -10.24 -5.84
N PRO A 212 9.13 -10.31 -4.60
CA PRO A 212 9.58 -11.59 -4.06
C PRO A 212 8.43 -12.59 -4.24
N ALA A 213 8.73 -13.88 -4.36
CA ALA A 213 7.70 -14.90 -4.61
C ALA A 213 6.46 -14.69 -3.69
N PRO A 214 5.23 -14.89 -4.19
CA PRO A 214 4.05 -14.88 -3.33
C PRO A 214 4.22 -15.83 -2.15
N GLY A 215 3.80 -15.43 -0.94
CA GLY A 215 3.48 -16.39 0.12
C GLY A 215 4.56 -16.68 1.15
N HIS A 216 5.27 -15.67 1.66
CA HIS A 216 6.02 -15.87 2.91
C HIS A 216 5.17 -15.66 4.16
N GLY A 217 4.01 -15.01 4.05
CA GLY A 217 3.11 -14.81 5.19
C GLY A 217 3.73 -14.00 6.32
N GLU A 218 4.66 -13.11 5.99
CA GLU A 218 5.38 -12.25 6.93
C GLU A 218 5.20 -10.78 6.54
N LEU A 219 5.09 -9.93 7.55
CA LEU A 219 5.20 -8.49 7.43
C LEU A 219 6.67 -8.08 7.52
N GLY A 220 7.07 -7.12 6.69
CA GLY A 220 8.37 -6.44 6.83
C GLY A 220 8.23 -5.25 7.76
N VAL A 221 8.92 -5.24 8.89
CA VAL A 221 8.87 -4.14 9.88
C VAL A 221 10.19 -3.40 9.85
N SER A 222 10.17 -2.14 9.42
CA SER A 222 11.32 -1.24 9.47
C SER A 222 11.10 -0.17 10.51
N VAL A 223 12.06 0.01 11.41
CA VAL A 223 12.00 1.04 12.45
C VAL A 223 13.21 1.94 12.35
N VAL A 224 12.95 3.24 12.36
CA VAL A 224 14.02 4.23 12.49
C VAL A 224 14.40 4.32 13.97
N THR A 225 15.66 4.08 14.29
CA THR A 225 16.17 4.02 15.68
C THR A 225 16.86 5.31 16.12
N THR A 226 17.08 6.26 15.21
CA THR A 226 17.65 7.55 15.60
C THR A 226 16.66 8.39 16.40
N GLU A 227 17.11 8.85 17.56
CA GLU A 227 16.44 9.88 18.36
C GLU A 227 16.92 11.30 18.03
N ASP A 228 18.07 11.43 17.37
CA ASP A 228 18.66 12.72 17.04
C ASP A 228 18.04 13.34 15.77
N ARG A 229 17.74 14.65 15.87
CA ARG A 229 17.11 15.41 14.78
C ARG A 229 18.03 15.58 13.58
N LEU A 230 19.33 15.77 13.81
CA LEU A 230 20.29 15.94 12.72
C LEU A 230 20.53 14.61 11.99
N ALA A 231 20.61 13.50 12.73
CA ALA A 231 20.66 12.16 12.17
C ALA A 231 19.41 11.85 11.33
N MET A 232 18.22 12.26 11.75
CA MET A 232 17.00 12.16 10.93
C MET A 232 17.09 12.98 9.63
N VAL A 233 17.60 14.21 9.68
CA VAL A 233 17.80 15.02 8.46
C VAL A 233 18.82 14.37 7.52
N ARG A 234 19.91 13.82 8.07
CA ARG A 234 20.91 13.07 7.30
C ARG A 234 20.32 11.82 6.67
N LEU A 235 19.45 11.10 7.40
CA LEU A 235 18.75 9.92 6.90
C LEU A 235 17.89 10.25 5.69
N LEU A 236 17.13 11.34 5.74
CA LEU A 236 16.34 11.81 4.60
C LEU A 236 17.21 12.28 3.43
N GLY A 237 18.33 12.93 3.71
CA GLY A 237 19.32 13.28 2.69
C GLY A 237 19.86 12.03 1.98
N ALA A 238 20.24 11.01 2.74
CA ALA A 238 20.66 9.72 2.19
C ALA A 238 19.53 9.06 1.38
N ALA A 239 18.28 9.10 1.86
CA ALA A 239 17.11 8.60 1.13
C ALA A 239 16.90 9.29 -0.21
N ALA A 240 16.97 10.62 -0.25
CA ALA A 240 16.84 11.40 -1.48
C ALA A 240 17.96 11.07 -2.49
N MET A 241 19.15 10.76 -2.00
CA MET A 241 20.30 10.32 -2.81
C MET A 241 20.28 8.82 -3.14
N ARG A 242 19.23 8.07 -2.77
CA ARG A 242 19.13 6.60 -2.91
C ARG A 242 20.26 5.82 -2.21
N GLN A 243 20.77 6.37 -1.12
CA GLN A 243 21.86 5.83 -0.31
C GLN A 243 21.37 5.30 1.05
N LEU A 244 20.09 4.95 1.16
CA LEU A 244 19.50 4.39 2.39
C LEU A 244 20.21 3.13 2.89
N HIS A 245 20.82 2.34 2.00
CA HIS A 245 21.63 1.17 2.37
C HIS A 245 22.87 1.51 3.23
N LEU A 246 23.27 2.79 3.32
CA LEU A 246 24.34 3.27 4.20
C LEU A 246 23.84 3.72 5.57
N ALA A 247 22.52 3.84 5.76
CA ALA A 247 21.95 4.27 7.02
C ALA A 247 21.94 3.11 8.02
N ARG A 248 22.68 3.28 9.12
CA ARG A 248 22.73 2.34 10.24
C ARG A 248 21.54 2.48 11.19
N ASP A 249 20.79 3.57 11.05
CA ASP A 249 19.70 3.96 11.96
C ASP A 249 18.34 3.38 11.56
N ILE A 250 18.34 2.33 10.73
CA ILE A 250 17.14 1.59 10.34
C ILE A 250 17.36 0.13 10.73
N GLU A 251 16.52 -0.34 11.64
CA GLU A 251 16.40 -1.76 11.93
C GLU A 251 15.29 -2.38 11.08
N HIS A 252 15.52 -3.61 10.62
CA HIS A 252 14.54 -4.37 9.85
C HIS A 252 14.29 -5.73 10.51
N ALA A 253 13.03 -6.11 10.62
CA ALA A 253 12.60 -7.40 11.13
C ALA A 253 11.47 -7.96 10.25
N ARG A 254 11.31 -9.28 10.27
CA ARG A 254 10.16 -9.96 9.65
C ARG A 254 9.37 -10.71 10.71
N THR A 255 8.06 -10.64 10.60
CA THR A 255 7.17 -11.35 11.52
C THR A 255 5.80 -11.57 10.91
N PRO A 256 5.15 -12.73 11.11
CA PRO A 256 3.77 -12.94 10.69
C PRO A 256 2.79 -12.07 11.49
N GLU A 257 3.11 -11.76 12.75
CA GLU A 257 2.26 -10.98 13.65
C GLU A 257 3.09 -10.04 14.54
N MET A 258 2.52 -8.89 14.88
CA MET A 258 3.14 -7.92 15.79
C MET A 258 2.06 -7.16 16.55
N VAL A 259 2.28 -6.92 17.84
CA VAL A 259 1.50 -5.95 18.61
C VAL A 259 2.38 -4.75 18.91
N ALA A 260 1.90 -3.55 18.59
CA ALA A 260 2.54 -2.30 18.97
C ALA A 260 1.70 -1.60 20.05
N GLU A 261 2.16 -1.67 21.30
CA GLU A 261 1.57 -0.91 22.41
C GLU A 261 2.18 0.49 22.41
N ILE A 262 1.34 1.52 22.49
CA ILE A 262 1.75 2.93 22.42
C ILE A 262 1.11 3.64 23.61
N GLU A 263 1.84 4.56 24.24
CA GLU A 263 1.36 5.37 25.38
C GLU A 263 0.38 6.49 24.95
N ALA A 264 -0.69 6.11 24.25
CA ALA A 264 -1.80 6.98 23.87
C ALA A 264 -3.01 6.12 23.51
N ASP A 265 -4.24 6.55 23.84
CA ASP A 265 -5.46 5.80 23.51
C ASP A 265 -5.69 5.66 21.99
N ARG A 266 -5.19 6.64 21.23
CA ARG A 266 -5.32 6.71 19.77
C ARG A 266 -4.05 7.21 19.10
N ILE A 267 -3.83 6.75 17.87
CA ILE A 267 -2.73 7.18 17.01
C ILE A 267 -3.18 7.33 15.56
N LEU A 268 -2.55 8.26 14.83
CA LEU A 268 -2.69 8.35 13.39
C LEU A 268 -1.81 7.31 12.71
N ILE A 269 -2.40 6.60 11.74
CA ILE A 269 -1.72 5.64 10.88
C ILE A 269 -2.01 6.00 9.44
N ALA A 270 -1.01 5.91 8.58
CA ALA A 270 -1.21 5.97 7.14
C ALA A 270 -1.19 4.55 6.57
N LEU A 271 -2.33 4.11 6.04
CA LEU A 271 -2.50 2.85 5.31
C LEU A 271 -2.55 3.14 3.83
N ASP A 272 -1.62 2.58 3.05
CA ASP A 272 -1.55 2.76 1.59
C ASP A 272 -1.59 4.25 1.13
N GLY A 273 -1.14 5.15 2.00
CA GLY A 273 -1.12 6.59 1.78
C GLY A 273 -2.37 7.35 2.25
N GLU A 274 -3.37 6.69 2.83
CA GLU A 274 -4.53 7.31 3.49
C GLU A 274 -4.36 7.35 5.01
N VAL A 275 -4.57 8.52 5.61
CA VAL A 275 -4.40 8.71 7.05
C VAL A 275 -5.71 8.48 7.80
N ARG A 276 -5.68 7.61 8.80
CA ARG A 276 -6.82 7.27 9.66
C ARG A 276 -6.37 7.19 11.11
N GLU A 277 -7.32 7.37 12.02
CA GLU A 277 -7.09 7.22 13.46
C GLU A 277 -7.44 5.81 13.91
N PHE A 278 -6.59 5.23 14.76
CA PHE A 278 -6.74 3.88 15.31
C PHE A 278 -6.65 3.91 16.83
N SER A 279 -7.44 3.07 17.49
CA SER A 279 -7.25 2.74 18.90
C SER A 279 -6.01 1.88 19.10
N THR A 280 -5.30 2.11 20.20
CA THR A 280 -4.17 1.27 20.62
C THR A 280 -4.65 0.16 21.58
N PRO A 281 -3.91 -0.96 21.70
CA PRO A 281 -2.72 -1.31 20.94
C PRO A 281 -3.02 -1.63 19.46
N LEU A 282 -1.98 -1.61 18.63
CA LEU A 282 -2.09 -1.95 17.21
C LEU A 282 -1.73 -3.41 17.00
N HIS A 283 -2.69 -4.21 16.57
CA HIS A 283 -2.53 -5.62 16.24
C HIS A 283 -2.31 -5.78 14.74
N TYR A 284 -1.08 -6.07 14.36
CA TYR A 284 -0.67 -6.34 12.99
C TYR A 284 -0.63 -7.84 12.72
N ARG A 285 -1.12 -8.25 11.56
CA ARG A 285 -0.97 -9.61 11.04
C ARG A 285 -0.78 -9.65 9.53
N ALA A 286 0.02 -10.59 9.05
CA ALA A 286 0.05 -10.98 7.66
C ALA A 286 -1.15 -11.87 7.34
N LEU A 287 -1.71 -11.70 6.14
CA LEU A 287 -2.80 -12.50 5.60
C LEU A 287 -2.30 -13.18 4.31
N PRO A 288 -1.70 -14.38 4.41
CA PRO A 288 -1.16 -15.10 3.26
C PRO A 288 -2.27 -15.46 2.27
N GLY A 289 -2.08 -15.13 0.99
CA GLY A 289 -3.00 -15.45 -0.11
C GLY A 289 -4.43 -14.90 0.05
N ALA A 290 -4.59 -13.84 0.84
CA ALA A 290 -5.90 -13.31 1.23
C ALA A 290 -6.68 -12.65 0.09
N LEU A 291 -5.97 -12.20 -0.95
CA LEU A 291 -6.57 -11.58 -2.13
C LEU A 291 -6.41 -12.48 -3.34
N ARG A 292 -7.51 -12.69 -4.07
CA ARG A 292 -7.49 -13.26 -5.43
C ARG A 292 -7.40 -12.10 -6.41
N VAL A 293 -6.35 -12.04 -7.21
CA VAL A 293 -6.08 -10.89 -8.09
C VAL A 293 -5.91 -11.35 -9.52
N ILE A 294 -6.57 -10.67 -10.47
CA ILE A 294 -6.35 -10.90 -11.90
C ILE A 294 -5.04 -10.23 -12.33
N THR A 295 -4.12 -11.01 -12.87
CA THR A 295 -2.85 -10.52 -13.43
C THR A 295 -2.70 -10.93 -14.89
N PRO A 296 -1.90 -10.19 -15.69
CA PRO A 296 -1.65 -10.55 -17.08
C PRO A 296 -1.07 -11.96 -17.21
N PRO A 297 -1.27 -12.65 -18.34
CA PRO A 297 -0.60 -13.92 -18.61
C PRO A 297 0.91 -13.77 -18.43
N THR A 298 1.53 -14.69 -17.70
CA THR A 298 2.99 -14.68 -17.52
C THR A 298 3.66 -14.89 -18.88
N VAL A 299 4.28 -13.84 -19.45
CA VAL A 299 5.22 -14.02 -20.55
C VAL A 299 6.42 -14.75 -19.94
N GLY A 300 6.68 -15.99 -20.40
CA GLY A 300 7.62 -16.93 -19.78
C GLY A 300 8.83 -16.26 -19.12
N ALA A 301 8.83 -16.27 -17.78
CA ALA A 301 9.91 -15.70 -17.00
C ALA A 301 11.16 -16.55 -17.22
N ARG A 302 12.16 -16.02 -17.94
CA ARG A 302 13.54 -16.40 -17.65
C ARG A 302 13.75 -16.04 -16.19
N ALA A 303 13.95 -17.04 -15.36
CA ALA A 303 14.51 -16.86 -14.03
C ALA A 303 15.86 -16.16 -14.21
N THR A 304 15.90 -14.85 -14.03
CA THR A 304 17.15 -14.14 -13.79
C THR A 304 17.56 -14.57 -12.38
N PRO A 305 18.65 -15.31 -12.20
CA PRO A 305 19.06 -15.74 -10.87
C PRO A 305 19.30 -14.48 -10.03
N MET A 306 18.54 -14.33 -8.94
CA MET A 306 18.81 -13.35 -7.90
C MET A 306 20.26 -13.54 -7.46
N ARG A 307 21.04 -12.46 -7.46
CA ARG A 307 22.27 -12.45 -6.66
C ARG A 307 21.86 -12.67 -5.21
N PRO A 308 22.51 -13.59 -4.47
CA PRO A 308 22.21 -13.78 -3.07
C PRO A 308 22.39 -12.45 -2.34
N THR A 309 21.32 -11.98 -1.71
CA THR A 309 21.38 -10.94 -0.69
C THR A 309 22.36 -11.43 0.37
N PRO A 310 23.34 -10.63 0.83
CA PRO A 310 24.21 -11.06 1.90
C PRO A 310 23.35 -11.37 3.12
N THR A 311 23.28 -12.64 3.49
CA THR A 311 22.83 -13.10 4.81
C THR A 311 23.66 -12.36 5.84
N ARG A 312 23.09 -11.32 6.44
CA ARG A 312 23.53 -10.93 7.77
C ARG A 312 22.87 -11.87 8.75
N GLU A 313 23.69 -12.42 9.64
CA GLU A 313 23.36 -13.47 10.57
C GLU A 313 22.05 -13.16 11.33
N PRO A 314 21.25 -14.19 11.66
CA PRO A 314 20.17 -14.02 12.62
C PRO A 314 20.74 -13.40 13.89
N LEU A 315 20.05 -12.39 14.40
CA LEU A 315 20.42 -11.68 15.62
C LEU A 315 20.52 -12.72 16.74
N VAL A 316 21.74 -13.05 17.15
CA VAL A 316 21.99 -13.75 18.40
C VAL A 316 21.67 -12.75 19.51
N MET A 317 20.62 -13.06 20.26
CA MET A 317 20.24 -12.34 21.47
C MET A 317 21.38 -12.43 22.47
N VAL A 318 22.17 -11.37 22.63
CA VAL A 318 23.11 -11.24 23.74
C VAL A 318 22.49 -10.28 24.75
N GLY A 319 22.03 -10.85 25.86
CA GLY A 319 21.51 -10.10 27.00
C GLY A 319 22.60 -9.32 27.73
N GLY A 320 22.23 -8.15 28.21
CA GLY A 320 23.00 -7.26 29.08
C GLY A 320 22.14 -6.10 29.51
#